data_AF-A0A2G1BP57-F1
#
_entry.id   AF-A0A2G1BP57-F1
#
_cell.length_a   1.000
_cell.length_b   1.000
_cell.length_c   1.000
_cell.angle_alpha   90.00
_cell.angle_beta   90.00
_cell.angle_gamma   90.00
#
_symmetry.space_group_name_H-M   'P 1'
#
loop_
_entity.id
_entity.type
_entity.pdbx_description
1 polymer ?
#
loop_
_entity_poly.entity_id
_entity_poly.type
_entity_poly.pdbx_seq_one_letter_code
_entity_poly.pdbx_strand_id
1 'polypeptide(L)'
;MMVPAFNPRLILPIALLIGATMVFTLMANYALERDERRQYLLSLRRKHLLQDLGEVQQRLQQLSRMDSLTGLFNRRHFQQYLAQTWQRALYDQAPVAVLMLDVDHFKQYNDRYGHPVGDQCLMQVAHAMQDSL
;
A
#
# COMPACT_ATOMS: atom_id res chain seq x y z
N MET A 1 -22.58 28.32 -66.88
CA MET A 1 -21.33 27.87 -66.22
C MET A 1 -21.20 26.39 -66.52
N MET A 2 -20.32 26.00 -67.46
CA MET A 2 -20.15 24.59 -67.86
C MET A 2 -19.43 23.84 -66.73
N VAL A 3 -20.09 22.85 -66.13
CA VAL A 3 -19.43 21.91 -65.22
C VAL A 3 -18.43 21.11 -66.07
N PRO A 4 -17.13 21.08 -65.75
CA PRO A 4 -16.18 20.29 -66.51
C PRO A 4 -16.59 18.82 -66.48
N ALA A 5 -16.61 18.17 -67.65
CA ALA A 5 -16.94 16.75 -67.77
C ALA A 5 -15.97 15.92 -66.91
N PHE A 6 -16.52 15.08 -66.05
CA PHE A 6 -15.75 14.22 -65.15
C PHE A 6 -14.81 13.32 -65.97
N ASN A 7 -13.49 13.39 -65.67
CA ASN A 7 -12.50 12.64 -66.41
C ASN A 7 -12.46 11.18 -65.91
N PRO A 8 -12.86 10.19 -66.71
CA PRO A 8 -12.94 8.80 -66.26
C PRO A 8 -11.59 8.20 -65.86
N ARG A 9 -10.46 8.79 -66.30
CA ARG A 9 -9.11 8.37 -65.88
C ARG A 9 -8.85 8.62 -64.39
N LEU A 10 -9.64 9.47 -63.72
CA LEU A 10 -9.52 9.76 -62.29
C LEU A 10 -10.27 8.76 -61.39
N ILE A 11 -11.12 7.89 -61.93
CA ILE A 11 -11.92 6.95 -61.14
C ILE A 11 -11.02 5.97 -60.35
N LEU A 12 -10.06 5.36 -61.03
CA LEU A 12 -9.15 4.38 -60.44
C LEU A 12 -8.30 4.95 -59.30
N PRO A 13 -7.59 6.09 -59.46
CA PRO A 13 -6.80 6.65 -58.37
C PRO A 13 -7.67 7.12 -57.19
N ILE A 14 -8.88 7.63 -57.44
CA ILE A 14 -9.84 7.99 -56.37
C ILE A 14 -10.29 6.74 -55.60
N ALA A 15 -10.63 5.66 -56.30
CA ALA A 15 -11.04 4.40 -55.68
C ALA A 15 -9.91 3.78 -54.83
N LEU A 16 -8.66 3.82 -55.32
CA LEU A 16 -7.49 3.36 -54.58
C LEU A 16 -7.24 4.21 -53.32
N LEU A 17 -7.37 5.54 -53.42
CA LEU A 17 -7.23 6.43 -52.28
C LEU A 17 -8.28 6.14 -51.20
N ILE A 18 -9.55 5.99 -51.60
CA ILE A 18 -10.64 5.66 -50.66
C ILE A 18 -10.42 4.30 -50.00
N GLY A 19 -9.97 3.30 -50.76
CA GLY A 19 -9.63 1.99 -50.22
C GLY A 19 -8.49 2.06 -49.21
N ALA A 20 -7.42 2.80 -49.52
CA ALA A 20 -6.28 2.96 -48.62
C ALA A 20 -6.65 3.69 -47.33
N THR A 21 -7.44 4.77 -47.41
CA THR A 21 -7.91 5.49 -46.21
C THR A 21 -8.85 4.63 -45.37
N MET A 22 -9.75 3.87 -46.00
CA MET A 22 -10.66 2.96 -45.29
C MET A 22 -9.88 1.88 -44.53
N VAL A 23 -8.88 1.25 -45.17
CA VAL A 23 -8.02 0.26 -44.50
C VAL A 23 -7.23 0.89 -43.36
N PHE A 24 -6.63 2.06 -43.58
CA PHE A 24 -5.89 2.77 -42.55
C PHE A 24 -6.77 3.14 -41.34
N THR A 25 -7.96 3.70 -41.58
CA THR A 25 -8.91 4.05 -40.52
C THR A 25 -9.37 2.83 -39.74
N LEU A 26 -9.69 1.72 -40.41
CA LEU A 26 -10.08 0.48 -39.74
C LEU A 26 -8.93 -0.10 -38.89
N MET A 27 -7.72 -0.11 -39.42
CA MET A 27 -6.53 -0.57 -38.69
C MET A 27 -6.23 0.31 -37.48
N ALA A 28 -6.31 1.63 -37.64
CA ALA A 28 -6.10 2.59 -36.57
C ALA A 28 -7.16 2.44 -35.47
N ASN A 29 -8.44 2.32 -35.84
CA ASN A 29 -9.53 2.12 -34.89
C ASN A 29 -9.37 0.80 -34.11
N TYR A 30 -9.07 -0.29 -34.82
CA TYR A 30 -8.78 -1.58 -34.18
C TYR A 30 -7.58 -1.50 -33.22
N ALA A 31 -6.51 -0.80 -33.62
CA ALA A 31 -5.33 -0.64 -32.78
C ALA A 31 -5.62 0.19 -31.51
N LEU A 32 -6.38 1.29 -31.63
CA LEU A 32 -6.79 2.13 -30.50
C LEU A 32 -7.67 1.34 -29.53
N GLU A 33 -8.70 0.66 -30.03
CA GLU A 33 -9.60 -0.15 -29.20
C GLU A 33 -8.83 -1.27 -28.47
N ARG A 34 -7.85 -1.88 -29.15
CA ARG A 34 -6.98 -2.89 -28.54
C ARG A 34 -6.11 -2.30 -27.43
N ASP A 35 -5.57 -1.10 -27.60
CA ASP A 35 -4.73 -0.46 -26.59
C ASP A 35 -5.56 -0.05 -25.37
N GLU A 36 -6.73 0.56 -25.56
CA GLU A 36 -7.64 0.91 -24.47
C GLU A 36 -8.04 -0.30 -23.64
N ARG A 37 -8.42 -1.41 -24.30
CA ARG A 37 -8.73 -2.68 -23.60
C ARG A 37 -7.53 -3.19 -22.83
N ARG A 38 -6.32 -3.12 -23.39
CA ARG A 38 -5.10 -3.56 -22.71
C ARG A 38 -4.80 -2.70 -21.48
N GLN A 39 -4.90 -1.38 -21.61
CA GLN A 39 -4.69 -0.45 -20.49
C GLN A 39 -5.73 -0.69 -19.38
N TYR A 40 -6.99 -0.92 -19.76
CA TYR A 40 -8.04 -1.26 -18.82
C TYR A 40 -7.69 -2.54 -18.04
N LEU A 41 -7.32 -3.62 -18.73
CA LEU A 41 -6.93 -4.88 -18.07
C LEU A 41 -5.71 -4.73 -17.17
N LEU A 42 -4.71 -3.94 -17.59
CA LEU A 42 -3.53 -3.65 -16.76
C LEU A 42 -3.89 -2.83 -15.52
N SER A 43 -4.80 -1.87 -15.63
CA SER A 43 -5.26 -1.09 -14.48
C SER A 43 -6.02 -1.96 -13.48
N LEU A 44 -6.84 -2.90 -13.98
CA LEU A 44 -7.55 -3.86 -13.15
C LEU A 44 -6.57 -4.80 -12.43
N ARG A 45 -5.58 -5.33 -13.14
CA ARG A 45 -4.52 -6.16 -12.55
C ARG A 45 -3.71 -5.41 -11.50
N ARG A 46 -3.36 -4.14 -11.78
CA ARG A 46 -2.66 -3.28 -10.82
C ARG A 46 -3.48 -3.10 -9.55
N LYS A 47 -4.79 -2.88 -9.68
CA LYS A 47 -5.68 -2.72 -8.53
C LYS A 47 -5.70 -3.97 -7.64
N HIS A 48 -5.82 -5.17 -8.22
CA HIS A 48 -5.75 -6.42 -7.47
C HIS A 48 -4.40 -6.60 -6.77
N LEU A 49 -3.28 -6.36 -7.48
CA LEU A 49 -1.95 -6.47 -6.87
C LEU A 49 -1.76 -5.50 -5.70
N LEU A 50 -2.28 -4.27 -5.80
CA LEU A 50 -2.22 -3.31 -4.69
C LEU A 50 -3.08 -3.76 -3.50
N GLN A 51 -4.23 -4.38 -3.74
CA GLN A 51 -5.04 -4.95 -2.67
C GLN A 51 -4.32 -6.11 -1.99
N ASP A 52 -3.78 -7.06 -2.76
CA ASP A 52 -3.04 -8.22 -2.23
C ASP A 52 -1.82 -7.77 -1.42
N LEU A 53 -1.06 -6.80 -1.92
CA LEU A 53 0.07 -6.21 -1.19
C LEU A 53 -0.38 -5.56 0.11
N GLY A 54 -1.49 -4.82 0.08
CA GLY A 54 -2.07 -4.20 1.27
C GLY A 54 -2.45 -5.24 2.33
N GLU A 55 -3.09 -6.33 1.93
CA GLU A 55 -3.45 -7.43 2.84
C GLU A 55 -2.22 -8.13 3.42
N VAL A 56 -1.22 -8.44 2.59
CA VAL A 56 0.03 -9.06 3.06
C VAL A 56 0.76 -8.13 4.02
N GLN A 57 0.83 -6.84 3.72
CA GLN A 57 1.42 -5.84 4.61
C GLN A 57 0.67 -5.78 5.94
N GLN A 58 -0.66 -5.76 5.92
CA GLN A 58 -1.45 -5.79 7.15
C GLN A 58 -1.21 -7.07 7.96
N ARG A 59 -1.15 -8.24 7.31
CA ARG A 59 -0.83 -9.51 7.97
C ARG A 59 0.57 -9.50 8.57
N LEU A 60 1.58 -9.01 7.84
CA LEU A 60 2.94 -8.86 8.36
C LEU A 60 2.98 -7.90 9.56
N GLN A 61 2.27 -6.79 9.49
CA GLN A 61 2.17 -5.86 10.61
C GLN A 61 1.44 -6.48 11.81
N GLN A 62 0.43 -7.32 11.58
CA GLN A 62 -0.26 -8.08 12.63
C GLN A 62 0.58 -9.21 13.22
N LEU A 63 1.50 -9.80 12.44
CA LEU A 63 2.48 -10.79 12.91
C LEU A 63 3.61 -10.11 13.68
N SER A 64 4.00 -8.90 13.29
CA SER A 64 5.02 -8.08 13.97
C SER A 64 4.44 -7.32 15.17
N ARG A 65 3.99 -8.06 16.19
CA ARG A 65 3.45 -7.48 17.45
C ARG A 65 4.52 -7.06 18.43
N MET A 66 5.72 -7.58 18.27
CA MET A 66 6.82 -7.41 19.23
C MET A 66 7.72 -6.27 18.80
N ASP A 67 8.30 -5.57 19.77
CA ASP A 67 9.44 -4.69 19.61
C ASP A 67 10.71 -5.55 19.46
N SER A 68 11.51 -5.26 18.43
CA SER A 68 12.63 -6.12 18.06
C SER A 68 13.81 -6.07 19.04
N LEU A 69 13.91 -4.99 19.83
CA LEU A 69 14.96 -4.83 20.83
C LEU A 69 14.57 -5.50 22.14
N THR A 70 13.41 -5.14 22.67
CA THR A 70 12.98 -5.54 24.02
C THR A 70 12.18 -6.84 24.06
N GLY A 71 11.62 -7.29 22.93
CA GLY A 71 10.71 -8.42 22.91
C GLY A 71 9.38 -8.16 23.62
N LEU A 72 9.07 -6.91 23.99
CA LEU A 72 7.75 -6.53 24.51
C LEU A 72 6.77 -6.27 23.37
N PHE A 73 5.47 -6.20 23.68
CA PHE A 73 4.50 -5.72 22.70
C PHE A 73 4.82 -4.28 22.30
N ASN A 74 4.89 -4.03 20.99
CA ASN A 74 5.15 -2.70 20.48
C ASN A 74 3.94 -1.76 20.69
N ARG A 75 4.19 -0.47 20.52
CA ARG A 75 3.18 0.59 20.67
C ARG A 75 1.92 0.34 19.84
N ARG A 76 2.05 -0.22 18.63
CA ARG A 76 0.90 -0.50 17.76
C ARG A 76 0.01 -1.59 18.37
N HIS A 77 0.62 -2.67 18.85
CA HIS A 77 -0.12 -3.73 19.52
C HIS A 77 -0.79 -3.22 20.80
N PHE A 78 -0.08 -2.44 21.62
CA PHE A 78 -0.65 -1.81 22.82
C PHE A 78 -1.90 -0.98 22.49
N GLN A 79 -1.87 -0.13 21.47
CA GLN A 79 -3.02 0.69 21.09
C GLN A 79 -4.21 -0.14 20.63
N GLN A 80 -3.97 -1.20 19.83
CA GLN A 80 -5.02 -2.11 19.39
C GLN A 80 -5.65 -2.86 20.56
N TYR A 81 -4.82 -3.36 21.47
CA TYR A 81 -5.26 -4.07 22.66
C TYR A 81 -6.05 -3.15 23.59
N LEU A 82 -5.53 -1.95 23.89
CA LEU A 82 -6.21 -0.97 24.72
C LEU A 82 -7.59 -0.59 24.17
N ALA A 83 -7.72 -0.39 22.85
CA ALA A 83 -9.02 -0.07 22.23
C ALA A 83 -10.04 -1.21 22.43
N GLN A 84 -9.61 -2.46 22.28
CA GLN A 84 -10.46 -3.64 22.50
C GLN A 84 -10.85 -3.78 23.98
N THR A 85 -9.89 -3.65 24.89
CA THR A 85 -10.12 -3.71 26.33
C THR A 85 -11.06 -2.60 26.77
N TRP A 86 -10.91 -1.39 26.23
CA TRP A 86 -11.78 -0.25 26.54
C TRP A 86 -13.23 -0.50 26.12
N GLN A 87 -13.45 -0.99 24.90
CA GLN A 87 -14.81 -1.33 24.44
C GLN A 87 -15.46 -2.41 25.30
N ARG A 88 -14.68 -3.43 25.68
CA ARG A 88 -15.16 -4.51 26.54
C ARG A 88 -15.50 -4.01 27.95
N ALA A 89 -14.62 -3.19 28.52
CA ALA A 89 -14.82 -2.59 29.84
C ALA A 89 -16.07 -1.70 29.91
N LEU A 90 -16.38 -0.96 28.83
CA LEU A 90 -17.63 -0.20 28.72
C LEU A 90 -18.88 -1.10 28.80
N TYR A 91 -18.83 -2.27 28.16
CA TYR A 91 -19.92 -3.24 28.20
C TYR A 91 -20.03 -3.92 29.57
N ASP A 92 -18.90 -4.37 30.12
CA ASP A 92 -18.81 -5.09 31.39
C ASP A 92 -18.88 -4.16 32.62
N GLN A 93 -18.97 -2.83 32.42
CA GLN A 93 -18.85 -1.79 33.46
C GLN A 93 -17.62 -1.97 34.38
N ALA A 94 -16.52 -2.44 33.81
CA ALA A 94 -15.30 -2.72 34.54
C ALA A 94 -14.33 -1.53 34.48
N PRO A 95 -13.61 -1.21 35.58
CA PRO A 95 -12.56 -0.20 35.54
C PRO A 95 -11.34 -0.68 34.74
N VAL A 96 -10.69 0.24 34.01
CA VAL A 96 -9.42 0.01 33.31
C VAL A 96 -8.35 0.89 33.91
N ALA A 97 -7.19 0.30 34.23
CA ALA A 97 -5.99 1.02 34.66
C ALA A 97 -4.88 0.86 33.61
N VAL A 98 -4.09 1.92 33.42
CA VAL A 98 -2.91 1.92 32.55
C VAL A 98 -1.74 2.46 33.34
N LEU A 99 -0.61 1.74 33.32
CA LEU A 99 0.64 2.16 33.92
C LEU A 99 1.60 2.60 32.81
N MET A 100 2.16 3.80 32.96
CA MET A 100 3.22 4.31 32.08
C MET A 100 4.51 4.40 32.88
N LEU A 101 5.58 3.84 32.33
CA LEU A 101 6.90 3.75 32.96
C LEU A 101 7.92 4.36 31.99
N ASP A 102 8.89 5.08 32.54
CA ASP A 102 10.04 5.61 31.81
C ASP A 102 11.32 5.31 32.60
N VAL A 103 12.44 5.18 31.89
CA VAL A 103 13.74 4.92 32.53
C VAL A 103 14.39 6.26 32.87
N ASP A 104 14.50 6.55 34.16
CA ASP A 104 15.07 7.79 34.65
C ASP A 104 16.51 7.99 34.15
N HIS A 105 16.83 9.23 33.75
CA HIS A 105 18.16 9.64 33.29
C HIS A 105 18.75 8.80 32.13
N PHE A 106 17.93 8.08 31.35
CA PHE A 106 18.40 7.17 30.30
C PHE A 106 19.28 7.86 29.24
N LYS A 107 19.00 9.13 28.91
CA LYS A 107 19.85 9.90 28.00
C LYS A 107 21.28 10.06 28.53
N GLN A 108 21.45 10.41 29.80
CA GLN A 108 22.78 10.57 30.42
C GLN A 108 23.52 9.23 30.50
N TYR A 109 22.78 8.15 30.75
CA TYR A 109 23.32 6.79 30.70
C TYR A 109 23.86 6.46 29.31
N ASN A 110 23.07 6.70 28.25
CA ASN A 110 23.50 6.51 26.86
C ASN A 110 24.69 7.39 26.48
N ASP A 111 24.68 8.66 26.88
CA ASP A 111 25.78 9.59 26.60
C ASP A 111 27.08 9.16 27.29
N ARG A 112 26.99 8.47 28.45
CA ARG A 112 28.14 7.96 29.21
C ARG A 112 28.67 6.61 28.72
N TYR A 113 27.78 5.68 28.39
CA TYR A 113 28.13 4.26 28.12
C TYR A 113 27.93 3.84 26.66
N GLY A 114 27.32 4.70 25.85
CA GLY A 114 26.99 4.44 24.45
C GLY A 114 25.68 3.69 24.27
N HIS A 115 25.07 3.87 23.09
CA HIS A 115 23.80 3.25 22.72
C HIS A 115 23.75 1.72 22.87
N PRO A 116 24.78 0.93 22.52
CA PRO A 116 24.72 -0.53 22.67
C PRO A 116 24.51 -0.98 24.13
N VAL A 117 25.09 -0.25 25.10
CA VAL A 117 24.90 -0.54 26.53
C VAL A 117 23.52 -0.06 26.99
N GLY A 118 23.05 1.07 26.46
CA GLY A 118 21.66 1.52 26.60
C GLY A 118 20.64 0.48 26.16
N ASP A 119 20.84 -0.12 24.99
CA ASP A 119 20.00 -1.17 24.44
C ASP A 119 19.95 -2.40 25.36
N GLN A 120 21.09 -2.79 25.94
CA GLN A 120 21.16 -3.84 26.94
C GLN A 120 20.39 -3.49 28.22
N CYS A 121 20.48 -2.24 28.69
CA CYS A 121 19.70 -1.76 29.82
C CYS A 121 18.18 -1.87 29.54
N LEU A 122 17.72 -1.46 28.35
CA LEU A 122 16.31 -1.60 27.97
C LEU A 122 15.85 -3.06 27.89
N MET A 123 16.69 -3.96 27.38
CA MET A 123 16.40 -5.40 27.38
C MET A 123 16.26 -5.96 28.80
N GLN A 124 17.13 -5.55 29.73
CA GLN A 124 17.05 -5.98 31.13
C GLN A 124 15.80 -5.45 31.83
N VAL A 125 15.46 -4.19 31.61
CA VAL A 125 14.21 -3.59 32.13
C VAL A 125 13.00 -4.35 31.60
N ALA A 126 12.97 -4.65 30.29
CA ALA A 126 11.90 -5.41 29.67
C ALA A 126 11.75 -6.83 30.26
N HIS A 127 12.86 -7.54 30.47
CA HIS A 127 12.84 -8.85 31.11
C HIS A 127 12.30 -8.77 32.55
N ALA A 128 12.76 -7.81 33.35
CA ALA A 128 12.27 -7.62 34.71
C ALA A 128 10.76 -7.33 34.77
N MET A 129 10.22 -6.60 33.78
CA MET A 129 8.79 -6.36 33.65
C MET A 129 8.01 -7.64 33.34
N GLN A 130 8.54 -8.50 32.45
CA GLN A 130 7.89 -9.77 32.09
C GLN A 130 7.85 -10.76 33.26
N ASP A 131 8.88 -10.79 34.09
CA ASP A 131 8.93 -11.68 35.27
C ASP A 131 7.99 -11.23 36.40
N SER A 132 7.57 -9.96 36.39
CA SER A 132 6.76 -9.35 37.46
C SER A 132 5.25 -9.34 37.17
N LEU A 133 4.83 -9.74 35.96
CA LEU A 133 3.44 -9.73 35.46
C LEU A 133 2.89 -11.14 35.30
#